data_AF-A0A174LS94-F1
#
_entry.id   AF-A0A174LS94-F1
#
_cell.length_a   1.000
_cell.length_b   1.000
_cell.length_c   1.000
_cell.angle_alpha   90.00
_cell.angle_beta   90.00
_cell.angle_gamma   90.00
#
_symmetry.space_group_name_H-M   'P 1'
#
loop_
_entity.id
_entity.type
_entity.pdbx_description
1 polymer ?
#
loop_
_entity_poly.entity_id
_entity_poly.type
_entity_poly.pdbx_seq_one_letter_code
_entity_poly.pdbx_strand_id
1 'polypeptide(L)' 'MENKAIFTSVVRVKGNNKYKVVPVKSSEEVDKSLWIEISKVLSRIYVSVPIKLGSIICKNVLNTGIDIVCSRNIKEA' A
#
# COMPACT_ATOMS: atom_id res chain seq x y z
N MET A 1 -20.91 -9.05 13.17
CA MET A 1 -19.77 -8.16 13.49
C MET A 1 -19.22 -7.68 12.18
N GLU A 2 -19.19 -6.36 11.97
CA GLU A 2 -18.67 -5.76 10.74
C GLU A 2 -17.18 -6.08 10.64
N ASN A 3 -16.83 -6.97 9.70
CA ASN A 3 -15.49 -7.55 9.60
C ASN A 3 -14.58 -6.76 8.65
N LYS A 4 -14.92 -5.48 8.43
CA LYS A 4 -14.22 -4.56 7.55
C LYS A 4 -13.47 -3.53 8.39
N ALA A 5 -12.29 -3.15 7.92
CA ALA A 5 -11.49 -2.09 8.51
C ALA A 5 -10.53 -1.53 7.45
N ILE A 6 -9.98 -0.34 7.68
CA ILE A 6 -8.91 0.19 6.82
C ILE A 6 -7.70 -0.74 6.91
N PHE A 7 -7.33 -1.30 5.77
CA PHE A 7 -6.12 -2.11 5.65
C PHE A 7 -4.91 -1.18 5.72
N THR A 8 -3.94 -1.51 6.55
CA THR A 8 -2.66 -0.78 6.64
C THR A 8 -1.51 -1.77 6.54
N SER A 9 -0.50 -1.42 5.76
CA SER A 9 0.66 -2.27 5.52
C SER A 9 1.85 -1.44 5.04
N VAL A 10 2.90 -2.09 4.56
CA VAL A 10 4.10 -1.47 4.01
C VAL A 10 4.44 -2.07 2.64
N VAL A 11 4.98 -1.25 1.75
CA VAL A 11 5.51 -1.69 0.45
C VAL A 11 6.99 -1.34 0.35
N ARG A 12 7.75 -2.17 -0.38
CA ARG A 12 9.21 -2.01 -0.51
C ARG A 12 9.54 -0.88 -1.47
N VAL A 13 10.53 -0.07 -1.10
CA VAL A 13 11.02 1.03 -1.93
C VAL A 13 12.31 0.59 -2.62
N LYS A 14 12.40 0.79 -3.93
CA LYS A 14 13.60 0.54 -4.72
C LYS A 14 14.39 1.83 -4.91
N GLY A 15 15.71 1.74 -4.79
CA GLY A 15 16.61 2.86 -5.14
C GLY A 15 16.69 4.01 -4.14
N ASN A 16 16.20 3.84 -2.91
CA ASN A 16 16.36 4.86 -1.86
C ASN A 16 17.30 4.38 -0.74
N ASN A 17 18.26 5.24 -0.38
CA ASN A 17 19.26 4.94 0.65
C ASN A 17 18.70 5.07 2.07
N LYS A 18 17.74 5.98 2.27
CA LYS A 18 17.17 6.31 3.59
C LYS A 18 15.93 5.49 3.93
N TYR A 19 15.05 5.26 2.96
CA TYR A 19 13.78 4.56 3.17
C TYR A 19 13.75 3.25 2.38
N LYS A 20 13.68 2.12 3.09
CA LYS A 20 13.56 0.79 2.46
C LYS A 20 12.12 0.35 2.24
N VAL A 21 11.17 0.95 2.97
CA VAL A 21 9.74 0.70 2.87
C VAL A 21 8.95 1.99 3.06
N VAL A 22 7.71 2.02 2.57
CA VAL A 22 6.76 3.12 2.77
C VAL A 22 5.44 2.58 3.30
N PRO A 23 4.82 3.23 4.29
CA PRO A 23 3.50 2.85 4.77
C PRO A 23 2.43 3.14 3.72
N VAL A 24 1.52 2.19 3.59
CA VAL A 24 0.37 2.26 2.69
C VAL A 24 -0.91 1.93 3.46
N LYS A 25 -2.03 2.45 2.98
CA LYS A 25 -3.37 2.13 3.48
C LYS A 25 -4.32 1.86 2.32
N SER A 26 -5.43 1.17 2.56
CA SER A 26 -6.53 1.12 1.60
C SER A 26 -7.24 2.47 1.50
N SER A 27 -7.86 2.73 0.34
CA SER A 27 -8.75 3.88 0.12
C SER A 27 -10.01 3.79 0.98
N GLU A 28 -10.55 2.58 1.14
CA GLU A 28 -11.79 2.27 1.84
C GLU A 28 -11.62 1.04 2.75
N GLU A 29 -12.65 0.67 3.50
CA GLU A 29 -12.60 -0.48 4.38
C GLU A 29 -12.56 -1.81 3.60
N VAL A 30 -11.65 -2.68 4.02
CA VAL A 30 -11.43 -3.99 3.42
C VAL A 30 -11.83 -5.08 4.41
N ASP A 31 -12.48 -6.13 3.92
CA ASP A 31 -12.73 -7.33 4.69
C ASP A 31 -11.41 -7.95 5.19
N LYS A 32 -11.33 -8.22 6.49
CA LYS A 32 -10.13 -8.77 7.13
C LYS A 32 -9.68 -10.11 6.55
N SER A 33 -10.59 -10.88 5.95
CA SER A 33 -10.26 -12.13 5.24
C SER A 33 -9.32 -11.91 4.05
N LEU A 34 -9.36 -10.74 3.41
CA LEU A 34 -8.53 -10.41 2.23
C LEU A 34 -7.16 -9.85 2.59
N TRP A 35 -6.92 -9.50 3.85
CA TRP A 35 -5.70 -8.79 4.27
C TRP A 35 -4.43 -9.59 3.97
N ILE A 36 -4.49 -10.92 4.14
CA ILE A 36 -3.36 -11.81 3.86
C ILE A 36 -3.07 -11.82 2.34
N GLU A 37 -4.09 -11.92 1.51
CA GLU A 37 -3.94 -11.94 0.05
C GLU A 37 -3.44 -10.59 -0.50
N ILE A 38 -3.97 -9.48 0.01
CA ILE A 38 -3.47 -8.13 -0.33
C ILE A 38 -2.00 -8.00 0.06
N SER A 39 -1.61 -8.48 1.24
CA SER A 39 -0.21 -8.45 1.70
C SER A 39 0.71 -9.27 0.80
N LYS A 40 0.25 -10.44 0.30
CA LYS A 40 1.01 -11.24 -0.68
C LYS A 40 1.23 -10.46 -1.97
N VAL A 41 0.22 -9.76 -2.47
CA VAL A 41 0.34 -8.90 -3.67
C VAL A 41 1.35 -7.79 -3.41
N LEU A 42 1.20 -7.04 -2.32
CA LEU A 42 2.10 -5.94 -1.97
C LEU A 42 3.55 -6.40 -1.78
N SER A 43 3.78 -7.61 -1.27
CA SER A 43 5.13 -8.16 -1.09
C SER A 43 5.92 -8.28 -2.40
N ARG A 44 5.24 -8.37 -3.55
CA ARG A 44 5.87 -8.48 -4.88
C ARG A 44 6.08 -7.11 -5.54
N ILE A 45 5.49 -6.06 -4.99
CA ILE A 45 5.54 -4.71 -5.53
C ILE A 45 6.75 -3.97 -4.94
N TYR A 46 7.50 -3.32 -5.83
CA TYR A 46 8.54 -2.37 -5.48
C TYR A 46 8.17 -1.01 -6.05
N VAL A 47 8.22 0.02 -5.21
CA VAL A 47 7.89 1.39 -5.59
C VAL A 47 9.16 2.22 -5.72
N SER A 48 9.21 3.07 -6.74
CA SER A 48 10.31 4.02 -6.95
C SER A 48 9.98 5.35 -6.28
N VAL A 49 11.00 6.10 -5.89
CA VAL A 49 10.88 7.48 -5.38
C VAL A 49 10.94 8.49 -6.53
N PRO A 50 10.36 9.70 -6.40
CA PRO A 50 9.64 10.23 -5.23
C PRO A 50 8.18 9.74 -5.17
N ILE A 51 7.66 9.60 -3.94
CA ILE A 51 6.26 9.20 -3.69
C ILE A 51 5.60 10.27 -2.82
N LYS A 52 4.44 10.77 -3.26
CA LYS A 52 3.65 11.73 -2.50
C LYS A 52 2.57 11.02 -1.68
N LEU A 53 2.16 11.63 -0.59
CA LEU A 53 0.99 11.22 0.17
C LEU A 53 -0.24 11.20 -0.76
N GLY A 54 -1.02 10.13 -0.69
CA GLY A 54 -2.16 9.89 -1.58
C GLY A 54 -1.82 9.24 -2.92
N SER A 55 -0.53 8.98 -3.22
CA SER A 55 -0.17 8.26 -4.45
C SER A 55 -0.74 6.85 -4.43
N ILE A 56 -1.37 6.43 -5.53
CA ILE A 56 -1.91 5.09 -5.69
C ILE A 56 -0.76 4.14 -6.04
N ILE A 57 -0.54 3.14 -5.18
CA ILE A 57 0.51 2.13 -5.34
C ILE A 57 -0.03 0.92 -6.13
N CYS A 58 -1.26 0.52 -5.84
CA CYS A 58 -1.94 -0.58 -6.52
C CYS A 58 -3.40 -0.19 -6.67
N LYS A 59 -3.86 -0.07 -7.92
CA LYS A 59 -5.25 0.27 -8.24
C LYS A 59 -6.08 -1.01 -8.30
N ASN A 60 -7.30 -0.98 -7.77
CA ASN A 60 -8.27 -2.09 -7.80
C ASN A 60 -7.65 -3.42 -7.33
N VAL A 61 -7.13 -3.44 -6.11
CA VAL A 61 -6.43 -4.60 -5.56
C VAL A 61 -7.37 -5.81 -5.49
N LEU A 62 -6.91 -6.96 -5.99
CA LEU A 62 -7.69 -8.20 -6.08
C LEU A 62 -9.06 -8.05 -6.79
N ASN A 63 -9.21 -7.07 -7.69
CA ASN A 63 -10.46 -6.74 -8.36
C ASN A 63 -11.64 -6.40 -7.42
N THR A 64 -11.34 -5.81 -6.26
CA THR A 64 -12.34 -5.47 -5.22
C THR A 64 -12.96 -4.08 -5.38
N GLY A 65 -12.44 -3.25 -6.29
CA GLY A 65 -12.73 -1.82 -6.42
C GLY A 65 -11.90 -0.93 -5.50
N ILE A 66 -11.08 -1.50 -4.61
CA ILE A 66 -10.34 -0.77 -3.57
C ILE A 66 -8.91 -0.49 -4.02
N ASP A 67 -8.41 0.72 -3.75
CA ASP A 67 -7.05 1.13 -4.07
C ASP A 67 -6.15 1.07 -2.84
N ILE A 68 -4.86 0.78 -3.05
CA ILE A 68 -3.82 0.92 -2.02
C ILE A 68 -3.07 2.21 -2.26
N VAL A 69 -3.11 3.11 -1.28
CA VAL A 69 -2.56 4.46 -1.34
C VAL A 69 -1.44 4.68 -0.32
N CYS A 70 -0.47 5.51 -0.69
CA CYS A 70 0.63 5.87 0.18
C CYS A 70 0.20 6.87 1.26
N SER A 71 0.60 6.64 2.51
CA SER A 71 0.26 7.53 3.63
C SER A 71 1.42 8.44 4.06
N ARG A 72 2.56 8.40 3.36
CA ARG A 72 3.74 9.21 3.68
C ARG A 72 4.39 9.76 2.42
N ASN A 73 4.90 10.99 2.51
CA ASN A 73 5.77 11.57 1.50
C ASN A 73 7.19 10.98 1.62
N ILE A 74 7.70 10.42 0.54
CA ILE A 74 9.11 10.02 0.40
C ILE A 74 9.73 10.81 -0.73
N LYS A 75 10.75 11.60 -0.39
CA LYS A 75 11.57 12.33 -1.35
C LYS A 75 12.71 11.45 -1.84
N GLU A 76 13.25 11.78 -3.01
CA GLU A 76 14.55 11.29 -3.45
C GLU A 76 15.61 11.70 -2.40
N ALA A 77 16.64 10.87 -2.26
CA ALA A 77 17.75 11.09 -1.33
C ALA A 77 18.73 12.12 -1.91
#